data_AF-A0A7I7YQ13-F1
#
_entry.id   AF-A0A7I7YQ13-F1
#
_cell.length_a   1.000
_cell.length_b   1.000
_cell.length_c   1.000
_cell.angle_alpha   90.00
_cell.angle_beta   90.00
_cell.angle_gamma   90.00
#
_symmetry.space_group_name_H-M   'P 1'
#
loop_
_entity.id
_entity.type
_entity.pdbx_description
1 polymer ?
#
loop_
_entity_poly.entity_id
_entity_poly.type
_entity_poly.pdbx_seq_one_letter_code
_entity_poly.pdbx_strand_id
1 'polypeptide(L)'
;MNQIQENKLLKYNSIFLGVFMFMFGFLKYFDPFRTMFDVQITESGLPRMSIPLGKPGEMAIGLGLLLPTFYRRSIPKVYGPVVFLASAALVVNMGIATYVHLQPKVPANVLPLGIKPPFIPLFVMFLAIVNLYQVYRGNRRRIPGQADTAQP
;
A
#
# COMPACT_ATOMS: atom_id res chain seq x y z
N MET A 1 -17.19 9.87 -20.65
CA MET A 1 -16.74 10.62 -19.45
C MET A 1 -15.75 9.86 -18.53
N ASN A 2 -15.65 8.53 -18.57
CA ASN A 2 -15.03 7.77 -17.45
C ASN A 2 -13.50 7.50 -17.50
N GLN A 3 -12.84 7.45 -18.66
CA GLN A 3 -11.41 7.07 -18.74
C GLN A 3 -10.45 8.14 -18.18
N ILE A 4 -10.79 9.42 -18.35
CA ILE A 4 -9.97 10.55 -17.86
C ILE A 4 -10.10 10.67 -16.34
N GLN A 5 -11.30 10.45 -15.80
CA GLN A 5 -11.58 10.52 -14.37
C GLN A 5 -10.99 9.32 -13.61
N GLU A 6 -11.10 8.10 -14.16
CA GLU A 6 -10.44 6.89 -13.61
C GLU A 6 -8.91 7.06 -13.55
N ASN A 7 -8.29 7.66 -14.56
CA ASN A 7 -6.85 7.93 -14.53
C ASN A 7 -6.44 8.98 -13.51
N LYS A 8 -7.28 10.00 -13.27
CA LYS A 8 -7.02 11.01 -12.24
C LYS A 8 -7.17 10.41 -10.84
N LEU A 9 -8.22 9.62 -10.58
CA LEU A 9 -8.45 8.98 -9.29
C LEU A 9 -7.29 8.03 -8.92
N LEU A 10 -6.92 7.13 -9.84
CA LEU A 10 -5.77 6.23 -9.66
C LEU A 10 -4.47 7.02 -9.37
N LYS A 11 -4.25 8.11 -10.11
CA LYS A 11 -3.08 8.97 -9.95
C LYS A 11 -3.04 9.62 -8.56
N TYR A 12 -4.10 10.33 -8.16
CA TYR A 12 -4.15 11.03 -6.88
C TYR A 12 -4.11 10.06 -5.70
N ASN A 13 -4.82 8.94 -5.79
CA ASN A 13 -4.82 7.92 -4.77
C ASN A 13 -3.43 7.28 -4.62
N SER A 14 -2.74 6.98 -5.73
CA SER A 14 -1.37 6.44 -5.69
C SER A 14 -0.37 7.46 -5.11
N ILE A 15 -0.51 8.75 -5.40
CA ILE A 15 0.33 9.79 -4.79
C ILE A 15 0.07 9.86 -3.29
N PHE A 16 -1.20 9.96 -2.88
CA PHE A 16 -1.58 10.05 -1.48
C PHE A 16 -1.06 8.84 -0.69
N LEU A 17 -1.40 7.62 -1.12
CA LEU A 17 -0.94 6.38 -0.50
C LEU A 17 0.58 6.26 -0.50
N GLY A 18 1.21 6.66 -1.61
CA GLY A 18 2.65 6.59 -1.75
C GLY A 18 3.40 7.53 -0.80
N VAL A 19 2.98 8.80 -0.70
CA VAL A 19 3.55 9.76 0.26
C VAL A 19 3.30 9.29 1.69
N PHE A 20 2.07 8.87 1.99
CA PHE A 20 1.69 8.40 3.32
C PHE A 20 2.57 7.23 3.77
N MET A 21 2.69 6.19 2.93
CA MET A 21 3.50 5.01 3.25
C MET A 21 4.99 5.32 3.38
N PHE A 22 5.50 6.18 2.50
CA PHE A 22 6.90 6.59 2.57
C PHE A 22 7.18 7.38 3.85
N MET A 23 6.31 8.32 4.22
CA MET A 23 6.44 9.10 5.46
C MET A 23 6.38 8.21 6.69
N PHE A 24 5.41 7.29 6.80
CA PHE A 24 5.32 6.38 7.94
C PHE A 24 6.52 5.43 8.03
N GLY A 25 6.97 4.88 6.89
CA GLY A 25 8.18 4.07 6.85
C GLY A 25 9.43 4.84 7.27
N PHE A 26 9.56 6.09 6.82
CA PHE A 26 10.66 6.98 7.19
C PHE A 26 10.64 7.39 8.67
N LEU A 27 9.46 7.70 9.22
CA LEU A 27 9.31 8.06 10.63
C LEU A 27 9.73 6.92 11.57
N LYS A 28 9.58 5.64 11.17
CA LYS A 28 10.04 4.47 11.95
C LYS A 28 11.56 4.38 12.15
N TYR A 29 12.35 5.30 11.59
CA TYR A 29 13.77 5.44 11.88
C TYR A 29 14.05 6.39 13.06
N PHE A 30 13.08 7.21 13.46
CA PHE A 30 13.23 8.21 14.52
C PHE A 30 12.37 7.86 15.74
N ASP A 31 12.83 8.28 16.92
CA ASP A 31 12.03 8.18 18.14
C ASP A 31 10.95 9.27 18.19
N PRO A 32 9.75 8.98 18.75
CA PRO A 32 9.37 7.74 19.46
C PRO A 32 8.84 6.61 18.55
N PHE A 33 8.67 6.84 17.25
CA PHE A 33 8.06 5.89 16.31
C PHE A 33 8.83 4.58 16.16
N ARG A 34 10.16 4.65 16.20
CA ARG A 34 11.03 3.46 16.23
C ARG A 34 10.68 2.56 17.42
N THR A 35 10.69 3.13 18.61
CA THR A 35 10.41 2.41 19.86
C THR A 35 8.98 1.85 19.85
N MET A 36 8.01 2.64 19.38
CA MET A 36 6.62 2.20 19.22
C MET A 36 6.50 0.97 18.30
N PHE A 37 7.19 0.98 17.16
CA PHE A 37 7.17 -0.14 16.22
C PHE A 37 7.85 -1.39 16.79
N ASP A 38 8.98 -1.23 17.49
CA ASP A 38 9.68 -2.36 18.11
C ASP A 38 8.82 -3.02 19.21
N VAL A 39 8.10 -2.23 20.02
CA VAL A 39 7.14 -2.74 21.01
C VAL A 39 5.94 -3.42 20.33
N GLN A 40 5.39 -2.82 19.28
CA GLN A 40 4.29 -3.43 18.52
C GLN A 40 4.64 -4.81 17.98
N ILE A 41 5.84 -4.99 17.42
CA ILE A 41 6.29 -6.30 16.90
C ILE A 41 6.57 -7.29 18.04
N THR A 42 7.20 -6.84 19.12
CA THR A 42 7.55 -7.69 20.27
C THR A 42 6.30 -8.19 21.00
N GLU A 43 5.33 -7.32 21.26
CA GLU A 43 4.10 -7.66 21.99
C GLU A 43 3.06 -8.37 21.11
N SER A 44 3.10 -8.18 19.79
CA SER A 44 2.21 -8.90 18.87
C SER A 44 2.59 -10.37 18.67
N GLY A 45 3.78 -10.77 19.13
CA GLY A 45 4.33 -12.12 18.92
C GLY A 45 4.83 -12.37 17.50
N LEU A 46 5.00 -11.30 16.70
CA LEU A 46 5.55 -11.40 15.36
C LEU A 46 7.07 -11.70 15.42
N PRO A 47 7.62 -12.39 14.41
CA PRO A 47 9.05 -12.64 14.33
C PRO A 47 9.83 -11.31 14.39
N ARG A 48 10.93 -11.26 15.15
CA ARG A 48 11.79 -10.06 15.19
C ARG A 48 12.33 -9.66 13.81
N MET A 49 12.36 -10.60 12.86
CA MET A 49 12.68 -10.33 11.45
C MET A 49 11.69 -9.38 10.77
N SER A 50 10.47 -9.22 11.29
CA SER A 50 9.49 -8.25 10.81
C SER A 50 9.91 -6.80 11.06
N ILE A 51 10.84 -6.54 11.99
CA ILE A 51 11.36 -5.19 12.24
C ILE A 51 12.23 -4.69 11.08
N PRO A 52 13.34 -5.37 10.70
CA PRO A 52 14.17 -4.94 9.60
C PRO A 52 13.50 -5.12 8.22
N LEU A 53 12.47 -5.98 8.09
CA LEU A 53 11.71 -6.13 6.85
C LEU A 53 10.60 -5.08 6.69
N GLY A 54 9.95 -4.70 7.80
CA GLY A 54 8.82 -3.78 7.77
C GLY A 54 9.19 -2.35 7.36
N LYS A 55 10.28 -1.79 7.91
CA LYS A 55 10.72 -0.41 7.62
C LYS A 55 11.02 -0.19 6.12
N PRO A 56 11.96 -0.94 5.49
CA PRO A 56 12.23 -0.78 4.06
C PRO A 56 11.06 -1.23 3.19
N GLY A 57 10.26 -2.20 3.63
CA GLY A 57 9.07 -2.66 2.91
C GLY A 57 8.03 -1.55 2.73
N GLU A 58 7.72 -0.80 3.79
CA GLU A 58 6.79 0.34 3.73
C GLU A 58 7.29 1.46 2.83
N MET A 59 8.59 1.77 2.92
CA MET A 59 9.21 2.77 2.03
C MET A 59 9.21 2.31 0.58
N ALA A 60 9.51 1.04 0.30
CA ALA A 60 9.49 0.47 -1.04
C ALA A 60 8.08 0.47 -1.64
N ILE A 61 7.05 0.15 -0.85
CA ILE A 61 5.64 0.29 -1.26
C ILE A 61 5.32 1.75 -1.59
N GLY A 62 5.73 2.69 -0.73
CA GLY A 62 5.54 4.12 -0.94
C GLY A 62 6.17 4.60 -2.26
N LEU A 63 7.42 4.25 -2.50
CA LEU A 63 8.13 4.55 -3.75
C LEU A 63 7.51 3.86 -4.96
N GLY A 64 7.06 2.61 -4.81
CA GLY A 64 6.37 1.85 -5.84
C GLY A 64 5.03 2.47 -6.28
N LEU A 65 4.39 3.27 -5.43
CA LEU A 65 3.20 4.04 -5.79
C LEU A 65 3.55 5.44 -6.32
N LEU A 66 4.61 6.07 -5.81
CA LEU A 66 5.03 7.42 -6.20
C LEU A 66 5.76 7.47 -7.55
N LEU A 67 6.84 6.69 -7.71
CA LEU A 67 7.73 6.78 -8.87
C LEU A 67 7.00 6.52 -10.19
N PRO A 68 6.17 5.48 -10.33
CA PRO A 68 5.43 5.27 -11.58
C PRO A 68 4.46 6.42 -11.88
N THR A 69 3.98 7.12 -10.85
CA THR A 69 3.04 8.22 -11.02
C THR A 69 3.70 9.49 -11.57
N PHE A 70 4.94 9.78 -11.19
CA PHE A 70 5.71 10.90 -11.74
C PHE A 70 6.35 10.57 -13.09
N TYR A 71 6.84 9.33 -13.27
CA TYR A 71 7.52 8.89 -14.50
C TYR A 71 6.59 8.16 -15.49
N ARG A 72 5.27 8.32 -15.35
CA ARG A 72 4.26 7.59 -16.13
C ARG A 72 4.47 7.68 -17.66
N ARG A 73 4.97 8.82 -18.16
CA ARG A 73 5.27 9.02 -19.59
C ARG A 73 6.52 8.26 -20.06
N SER A 74 7.50 8.06 -19.18
CA SER A 74 8.76 7.38 -19.51
C SER A 74 8.68 5.85 -19.39
N ILE A 75 7.79 5.32 -18.54
CA ILE A 75 7.66 3.87 -18.27
C ILE A 75 6.21 3.33 -18.40
N PRO A 76 5.51 3.55 -19.52
CA PRO A 76 4.09 3.21 -19.65
C PRO A 76 3.78 1.70 -19.60
N LYS A 77 4.76 0.84 -19.94
CA LYS A 77 4.63 -0.63 -19.89
C LYS A 77 4.76 -1.19 -18.46
N VAL A 78 5.52 -0.51 -17.61
CA VAL A 78 5.88 -0.97 -16.25
C VAL A 78 4.94 -0.36 -15.19
N TYR A 79 4.28 0.75 -15.51
CA TYR A 79 3.34 1.45 -14.63
C TYR A 79 2.27 0.53 -14.02
N GLY A 80 1.53 -0.21 -14.86
CA GLY A 80 0.42 -1.07 -14.41
C GLY A 80 0.88 -2.17 -13.45
N PRO A 81 1.86 -3.01 -13.83
CA PRO A 81 2.39 -4.06 -12.97
C PRO A 81 2.96 -3.55 -11.64
N VAL A 82 3.70 -2.44 -11.65
CA VAL A 82 4.31 -1.90 -10.42
C VAL A 82 3.25 -1.34 -9.47
N VAL A 83 2.30 -0.54 -9.97
CA VAL A 83 1.22 -0.01 -9.12
C VAL A 83 0.34 -1.13 -8.59
N PHE A 84 0.09 -2.19 -9.38
CA PHE A 84 -0.62 -3.37 -8.92
C PHE A 84 0.12 -4.09 -7.79
N LEU A 85 1.40 -4.41 -7.99
CA LEU A 85 2.23 -5.10 -6.99
C LEU A 85 2.36 -4.27 -5.70
N ALA A 86 2.60 -2.97 -5.83
CA ALA A 86 2.70 -2.07 -4.68
C ALA A 86 1.37 -1.94 -3.92
N SER A 87 0.23 -1.88 -4.63
CA SER A 87 -1.10 -1.86 -4.01
C SER A 87 -1.42 -3.18 -3.32
N ALA A 88 -1.06 -4.33 -3.90
CA ALA A 88 -1.24 -5.64 -3.28
C ALA A 88 -0.37 -5.80 -2.02
N ALA A 89 0.90 -5.41 -2.09
CA ALA A 89 1.80 -5.39 -0.94
C ALA A 89 1.30 -4.45 0.17
N LEU A 90 0.71 -3.30 -0.21
CA LEU A 90 0.10 -2.38 0.74
C LEU A 90 -1.10 -3.00 1.48
N VAL A 91 -1.97 -3.74 0.78
CA VAL A 91 -3.09 -4.46 1.42
C VAL A 91 -2.57 -5.47 2.45
N VAL A 92 -1.54 -6.25 2.10
CA VAL A 92 -0.92 -7.21 3.04
C VAL A 92 -0.32 -6.47 4.24
N ASN A 93 0.42 -5.37 4.00
CA ASN A 93 1.03 -4.59 5.08
C ASN A 93 -0.01 -3.99 6.03
N MET A 94 -1.12 -3.46 5.51
CA MET A 94 -2.22 -2.95 6.33
C MET A 94 -2.97 -4.06 7.07
N GLY A 95 -3.07 -5.26 6.48
CA GLY A 95 -3.61 -6.45 7.15
C GLY A 95 -2.77 -6.84 8.38
N ILE A 96 -1.45 -6.86 8.24
CA ILE A 96 -0.52 -7.10 9.36
C ILE A 96 -0.66 -6.00 10.41
N ALA A 97 -0.70 -4.73 10.01
CA ALA A 97 -0.89 -3.62 10.92
C ALA A 97 -2.22 -3.72 11.70
N THR A 98 -3.30 -4.14 11.02
CA THR A 98 -4.62 -4.38 11.64
C THR A 98 -4.55 -5.51 12.66
N TYR A 99 -3.90 -6.64 12.32
CA TYR A 99 -3.68 -7.74 13.27
C TYR A 99 -2.94 -7.29 14.53
N VAL A 100 -1.86 -6.51 14.36
CA VAL A 100 -1.08 -5.96 15.48
C VAL A 100 -1.95 -5.06 16.37
N HIS A 101 -2.82 -4.23 15.80
CA HIS A 101 -3.73 -3.36 16.58
C HIS A 101 -4.83 -4.14 17.31
N LEU A 102 -5.27 -5.28 16.76
CA LEU A 102 -6.27 -6.13 17.39
C LEU A 102 -5.68 -6.98 18.53
N GLN A 103 -4.35 -7.09 18.62
CA GLN A 103 -3.72 -7.91 19.64
C GLN A 103 -3.83 -7.23 21.02
N PRO A 104 -4.44 -7.88 22.03
CA PRO A 104 -4.78 -7.26 23.31
C PRO A 104 -3.55 -6.90 24.17
N LYS A 105 -2.38 -7.46 23.85
CA LYS A 105 -1.11 -7.20 24.54
C LYS A 105 -0.40 -5.92 24.07
N VAL A 106 -0.82 -5.33 22.93
CA VAL A 106 -0.20 -4.10 22.42
C VAL A 106 -0.77 -2.90 23.18
N PRO A 107 0.04 -2.15 23.95
CA PRO A 107 -0.44 -1.00 24.72
C PRO A 107 -0.97 0.10 23.80
N ALA A 108 -2.10 0.74 24.16
CA ALA A 108 -2.65 1.86 23.38
C ALA A 108 -1.68 3.05 23.27
N ASN A 109 -0.74 3.19 24.21
CA ASN A 109 0.25 4.26 24.26
C ASN A 109 1.42 4.10 23.26
N VAL A 110 1.55 2.93 22.61
CA VAL A 110 2.54 2.71 21.55
C VAL A 110 1.93 2.76 20.15
N LEU A 111 0.66 3.16 20.05
CA LEU A 111 0.02 3.43 18.77
C LEU A 111 0.38 4.87 18.36
N PRO A 112 0.85 5.10 17.12
CA PRO A 112 1.35 6.41 16.68
C PRO A 112 0.34 7.56 16.80
N LEU A 113 -0.94 7.26 17.04
CA LEU A 113 -2.01 8.24 17.28
C LEU A 113 -2.88 7.93 18.51
N GLY A 114 -2.54 6.93 19.33
CA GLY A 114 -3.29 6.59 20.55
C GLY A 114 -4.70 6.00 20.34
N ILE A 115 -5.08 5.71 19.08
CA ILE A 115 -6.41 5.20 18.72
C ILE A 115 -6.37 3.66 18.72
N LYS A 116 -7.01 3.03 19.72
CA LYS A 116 -7.09 1.55 19.85
C LYS A 116 -7.63 0.84 18.59
N PRO A 117 -8.69 1.32 17.91
CA PRO A 117 -9.18 0.64 16.71
C PRO A 117 -8.32 0.94 15.47
N PRO A 118 -8.08 -0.05 14.58
CA PRO A 118 -7.26 0.11 13.38
C PRO A 118 -7.96 0.89 12.25
N PHE A 119 -8.57 2.04 12.54
CA PHE A 119 -9.27 2.86 11.52
C PHE A 119 -8.35 3.29 10.38
N ILE A 120 -7.13 3.71 10.71
CA ILE A 120 -6.16 4.18 9.70
C ILE A 120 -5.68 3.02 8.82
N PRO A 121 -5.19 1.89 9.36
CA PRO A 121 -4.88 0.72 8.54
C PRO A 121 -6.04 0.28 7.64
N LEU A 122 -7.26 0.23 8.17
CA LEU A 122 -8.45 -0.16 7.39
C LEU A 122 -8.77 0.84 6.27
N PHE A 123 -8.67 2.14 6.55
CA PHE A 123 -8.88 3.19 5.54
C PHE A 123 -7.83 3.12 4.42
N VAL A 124 -6.56 2.99 4.77
CA VAL A 124 -5.46 2.84 3.81
C VAL A 124 -5.62 1.55 3.01
N MET A 125 -6.02 0.45 3.65
CA MET A 125 -6.32 -0.82 2.99
C MET A 125 -7.46 -0.69 1.98
N PHE A 126 -8.55 0.00 2.34
CA PHE A 126 -9.66 0.27 1.43
C PHE A 126 -9.20 1.06 0.21
N LEU A 127 -8.43 2.13 0.40
CA LEU A 127 -7.88 2.92 -0.70
C LEU A 127 -6.92 2.10 -1.57
N ALA A 128 -6.13 1.20 -0.99
CA ALA A 128 -5.24 0.29 -1.73
C ALA A 128 -6.04 -0.71 -2.59
N ILE A 129 -7.14 -1.27 -2.06
CA ILE A 129 -8.06 -2.14 -2.81
C ILE A 129 -8.70 -1.38 -3.98
N VAL A 130 -9.15 -0.13 -3.74
CA VAL A 130 -9.69 0.75 -4.78
C VAL A 130 -8.64 1.01 -5.88
N ASN A 131 -7.37 1.15 -5.51
CA ASN A 131 -6.26 1.29 -6.46
C ASN A 131 -6.07 0.01 -7.28
N LEU A 132 -6.05 -1.15 -6.62
CA LEU A 132 -5.92 -2.47 -7.23
C LEU A 132 -7.03 -2.74 -8.24
N TYR A 133 -8.28 -2.45 -7.87
CA TYR A 133 -9.45 -2.61 -8.73
C TYR A 133 -9.37 -1.71 -9.97
N GLN A 134 -8.95 -0.46 -9.82
CA GLN A 134 -8.77 0.46 -10.94
C GLN A 134 -7.70 -0.01 -11.92
N VAL A 135 -6.55 -0.50 -11.43
CA VAL A 135 -5.48 -1.05 -12.29
C VAL A 135 -5.97 -2.31 -13.00
N TYR A 136 -6.62 -3.23 -12.27
CA TYR A 136 -7.15 -4.47 -12.84
C TYR A 136 -8.18 -4.20 -13.95
N ARG A 137 -9.12 -3.29 -13.69
CA ARG A 137 -10.13 -2.88 -14.69
C ARG A 137 -9.48 -2.18 -15.88
N GLY A 138 -8.47 -1.35 -15.66
CA GLY A 138 -7.69 -0.70 -16.71
C GLY A 138 -6.94 -1.70 -17.61
N ASN A 139 -6.34 -2.74 -17.02
CA ASN A 139 -5.66 -3.80 -17.76
C ASN A 139 -6.64 -4.67 -18.55
N ARG A 140 -7.78 -5.05 -17.97
CA ARG A 140 -8.80 -5.87 -18.65
C ARG A 140 -9.37 -5.18 -19.89
N ARG A 141 -9.50 -3.85 -19.86
CA ARG A 141 -9.94 -3.05 -21.02
C ARG A 141 -8.86 -2.86 -22.11
N ARG A 142 -7.59 -3.08 -21.79
CA ARG A 142 -6.50 -3.09 -22.78
C ARG A 142 -6.39 -4.42 -23.54
N ILE A 143 -7.18 -5.42 -23.16
CA ILE A 143 -7.33 -6.68 -23.90
C ILE A 143 -8.70 -6.69 -24.62
N PRO A 144 -8.93 -5.92 -25.70
CA PRO A 144 -9.97 -6.24 -26.65
C PRO A 144 -9.36 -7.04 -27.81
N GLY A 145 -9.72 -8.32 -27.94
CA GLY A 145 -9.54 -9.06 -29.20
C GLY A 145 -8.43 -10.13 -29.27
N GLN A 146 -8.51 -11.17 -28.43
CA GLN A 146 -7.99 -12.50 -28.79
C GLN A 146 -9.15 -13.50 -28.73
N ALA A 147 -10.23 -13.22 -29.48
CA ALA A 147 -11.40 -14.08 -29.52
C ALA A 147 -12.07 -14.23 -30.91
N ASP A 148 -11.57 -13.62 -31.99
CA ASP A 148 -12.33 -13.58 -33.27
C ASP A 148 -11.55 -13.98 -34.55
N THR A 149 -10.42 -14.67 -34.49
CA THR A 149 -9.71 -15.11 -35.72
C THR A 149 -9.24 -16.55 -35.69
N ALA A 150 -10.12 -17.46 -35.27
CA ALA A 150 -9.95 -18.88 -35.55
C ALA A 150 -11.33 -19.55 -35.64
N GLN A 151 -12.03 -19.30 -36.75
CA GLN A 151 -12.97 -20.28 -37.28
C GLN A 151 -12.37 -20.86 -38.57
N PRO A 152 -12.55 -22.18 -38.79
CA PRO A 152 -11.74 -23.00 -39.69
C PRO A 152 -11.92 -22.70 -41.17
#